data_AF-A0A944LAY7-F1
#
_entry.id   AF-A0A944LAY7-F1
#
_cell.length_a   1.000
_cell.length_b   1.000
_cell.length_c   1.000
_cell.angle_alpha   90.00
_cell.angle_beta   90.00
_cell.angle_gamma   90.00
#
_symmetry.space_group_name_H-M   'P 1'
#
loop_
_entity.id
_entity.type
_entity.pdbx_description
1 polymer ?
#
loop_
_entity_poly.entity_id
_entity_poly.type
_entity_poly.pdbx_seq_one_letter_code
_entity_poly.pdbx_strand_id
1 'polypeptide(L)'
;MGLGTVIRRRNSLSGTPVEATMEIVEFEPKRSIKAVIHDGPVEMQGFAEFDAKVMNHTRLTIGADIPGLADESNAQFISGMMQRSADHIKSLVETETPRHD
;
A
#
# COMPACT_ATOMS: atom_id res chain seq x y z
N MET A 1 -11.56 10.52 -2.64
CA MET A 1 -11.41 9.31 -3.48
C MET A 1 -12.59 8.39 -3.21
N GLY A 2 -12.95 7.53 -4.17
CA GLY A 2 -14.06 6.58 -4.03
C GLY A 2 -13.87 5.35 -4.91
N LEU A 3 -14.82 4.41 -4.86
CA LEU A 3 -14.83 3.22 -5.70
C LEU A 3 -14.72 3.58 -7.20
N GLY A 4 -13.90 2.85 -7.96
CA GLY A 4 -13.62 3.09 -9.38
C GLY A 4 -12.67 4.25 -9.66
N THR A 5 -12.11 4.90 -8.64
CA THR A 5 -11.07 5.92 -8.83
C THR A 5 -9.81 5.25 -9.39
N VAL A 6 -9.27 5.80 -10.49
CA VAL A 6 -8.00 5.35 -11.08
C VAL A 6 -6.91 6.37 -10.80
N ILE A 7 -5.86 5.92 -10.09
CA ILE A 7 -4.65 6.69 -9.82
C ILE A 7 -3.62 6.31 -10.88
N ARG A 8 -3.17 7.29 -11.67
CA ARG A 8 -2.03 7.13 -12.59
C ARG A 8 -0.76 7.57 -11.87
N ARG A 9 0.24 6.71 -11.84
CA ARG A 9 1.53 6.96 -11.17
C ARG A 9 2.68 6.44 -12.03
N ARG A 10 3.86 6.99 -11.82
CA ARG A 10 5.10 6.49 -12.42
C ARG A 10 5.98 5.98 -11.30
N ASN A 11 6.37 4.72 -11.37
CA ASN A 11 7.22 4.07 -10.36
C ASN A 11 8.59 3.75 -10.97
N SER A 12 9.57 3.38 -10.14
CA SER A 12 10.85 2.85 -10.59
C SER A 12 10.95 1.39 -10.18
N LEU A 13 10.93 0.48 -11.16
CA LEU A 13 11.15 -0.94 -10.94
C LEU A 13 12.61 -1.24 -11.30
N SER A 14 13.44 -1.55 -10.30
CA SER A 14 14.87 -1.81 -10.48
C SER A 14 15.62 -0.69 -11.23
N GLY A 15 15.26 0.58 -10.96
CA GLY A 15 15.85 1.75 -11.61
C GLY A 15 15.25 2.12 -12.95
N THR A 16 14.36 1.29 -13.51
CA THR A 16 13.65 1.57 -14.76
C THR A 16 12.30 2.23 -14.47
N PRO A 17 12.02 3.42 -15.00
CA PRO A 17 10.71 4.04 -14.85
C PRO A 17 9.63 3.20 -15.54
N VAL A 18 8.57 2.87 -14.80
CA VAL A 18 7.41 2.13 -15.30
C VAL A 18 6.16 2.96 -15.07
N GLU A 19 5.32 3.03 -16.10
CA GLU A 19 3.96 3.57 -15.96
C GLU A 19 3.11 2.58 -15.17
N ALA A 20 2.32 3.10 -14.26
CA ALA A 20 1.54 2.31 -13.34
C ALA A 20 0.16 2.91 -13.09
N THR A 21 -0.79 2.02 -12.81
CA THR A 21 -2.15 2.40 -12.46
C THR A 21 -2.61 1.67 -11.20
N MET A 22 -3.40 2.35 -10.38
CA MET A 22 -4.11 1.73 -9.26
C MET A 22 -5.59 2.07 -9.36
N GLU A 23 -6.44 1.07 -9.51
CA GLU A 23 -7.89 1.22 -9.49
C GLU A 23 -8.44 0.82 -8.12
N ILE A 24 -9.21 1.70 -7.49
CA ILE A 24 -9.84 1.42 -6.20
C ILE A 24 -11.07 0.51 -6.40
N VAL A 25 -10.99 -0.73 -5.91
CA VAL A 25 -12.04 -1.75 -6.03
C VAL A 25 -12.80 -2.01 -4.73
N GLU A 26 -12.30 -1.49 -3.60
CA GLU A 26 -13.02 -1.41 -2.34
C GLU A 26 -12.65 -0.10 -1.65
N PHE A 27 -13.64 0.61 -1.11
CA PHE A 27 -13.39 1.81 -0.33
C PHE A 27 -14.45 2.01 0.75
N GLU A 28 -14.05 1.77 2.00
CA GLU A 28 -14.83 2.13 3.17
C GLU A 28 -14.05 3.19 3.97
N PRO A 29 -14.55 4.45 4.02
CA PRO A 29 -13.87 5.53 4.71
C PRO A 29 -13.50 5.15 6.15
N LYS A 30 -12.22 5.37 6.51
CA LYS A 30 -11.64 5.07 7.83
C LYS A 30 -11.60 3.58 8.23
N ARG A 31 -11.91 2.65 7.31
CA ARG A 31 -11.96 1.21 7.60
C ARG A 31 -11.14 0.37 6.63
N SER A 32 -11.37 0.49 5.33
CA SER A 32 -10.64 -0.32 4.34
C SER A 32 -10.51 0.36 2.98
N ILE A 33 -9.45 -0.03 2.28
CA ILE A 33 -9.25 0.29 0.87
C ILE A 33 -8.58 -0.90 0.18
N LYS A 34 -9.07 -1.27 -1.00
CA LYS A 34 -8.43 -2.26 -1.87
C LYS A 34 -8.24 -1.70 -3.26
N ALA A 35 -7.16 -2.09 -3.90
CA ALA A 35 -6.84 -1.65 -5.25
C ALA A 35 -6.33 -2.80 -6.10
N VAL A 36 -6.71 -2.79 -7.38
CA VAL A 36 -6.00 -3.55 -8.42
C VAL A 36 -4.92 -2.63 -8.97
N ILE A 37 -3.69 -3.13 -8.99
CA ILE A 37 -2.49 -2.38 -9.31
C ILE A 37 -1.84 -3.02 -10.53
N HIS A 38 -1.56 -2.21 -11.53
CA HIS A 38 -0.79 -2.60 -12.71
C HIS A 38 0.50 -1.80 -12.72
N ASP A 39 1.65 -2.46 -12.55
CA ASP A 39 2.98 -1.87 -12.60
C ASP A 39 3.76 -2.53 -13.76
N GLY A 40 3.70 -1.92 -14.94
CA GLY A 40 4.23 -2.53 -16.16
C GLY A 40 3.54 -3.87 -16.46
N PRO A 41 4.29 -5.00 -16.60
CA PRO A 41 3.70 -6.32 -16.87
C PRO A 41 3.13 -7.01 -15.62
N VAL A 42 3.28 -6.41 -14.43
CA VAL A 42 2.87 -7.03 -13.16
C VAL A 42 1.50 -6.52 -12.74
N GLU A 43 0.59 -7.45 -12.45
CA GLU A 43 -0.68 -7.18 -11.79
C GLU A 43 -0.60 -7.65 -10.33
N MET A 44 -1.17 -6.87 -9.41
CA MET A 44 -1.28 -7.24 -8.00
C MET A 44 -2.51 -6.61 -7.35
N GLN A 45 -3.01 -7.24 -6.30
CA GLN A 45 -4.13 -6.72 -5.52
C GLN A 45 -3.62 -6.24 -4.16
N GLY A 46 -3.60 -4.91 -3.95
CA GLY A 46 -3.21 -4.30 -2.69
C GLY A 46 -4.41 -4.07 -1.78
N PHE A 47 -4.20 -4.17 -0.47
CA PHE A 47 -5.20 -3.78 0.52
C PHE A 47 -4.58 -3.03 1.70
N ALA A 48 -5.40 -2.19 2.32
CA ALA A 48 -5.12 -1.61 3.63
C ALA A 48 -6.38 -1.61 4.48
N GLU A 49 -6.25 -2.03 5.74
CA GLU A 49 -7.29 -2.03 6.76
C GLU A 49 -6.86 -1.19 7.95
N PHE A 50 -7.81 -0.45 8.50
CA PHE A 50 -7.61 0.49 9.59
C PHE A 50 -8.51 0.11 10.77
N ASP A 51 -7.89 -0.35 11.85
CA ASP A 51 -8.58 -0.60 13.11
C ASP A 51 -8.27 0.52 14.10
N ALA A 52 -9.30 1.26 14.52
CA ALA A 52 -9.19 2.14 15.67
C ALA A 52 -8.89 1.30 16.93
N LYS A 53 -7.79 1.59 17.63
CA LYS A 53 -7.49 1.00 18.93
C LYS A 53 -7.83 1.99 20.05
N VAL A 54 -8.08 1.44 21.25
CA VAL A 54 -8.30 2.25 22.45
C VAL A 54 -6.99 3.03 22.72
N MET A 55 -7.11 4.34 22.93
CA MET A 55 -6.03 5.34 23.09
C MET A 55 -5.34 5.79 21.78
N ASN A 56 -5.94 6.74 21.04
CA ASN A 56 -5.30 7.56 19.98
C ASN A 56 -4.38 6.85 18.94
N HIS A 57 -4.52 5.54 18.79
CA HIS A 57 -3.70 4.72 17.90
C HIS A 57 -4.59 4.04 16.87
N THR A 58 -4.11 3.98 15.63
CA THR A 58 -4.72 3.18 14.56
C THR A 58 -3.79 2.02 14.25
N ARG A 59 -4.31 0.79 14.25
CA ARG A 59 -3.59 -0.34 13.67
C ARG A 59 -3.87 -0.34 12.18
N LEU A 60 -2.82 -0.10 11.40
CA LEU A 60 -2.82 -0.23 9.95
C LEU A 60 -2.30 -1.62 9.58
N THR A 61 -3.11 -2.39 8.89
CA THR A 61 -2.69 -3.63 8.23
C THR A 61 -2.60 -3.35 6.74
N ILE A 62 -1.45 -3.58 6.12
CA ILE A 62 -1.27 -3.49 4.66
C ILE A 62 -0.82 -4.82 4.11
N GLY A 63 -1.25 -5.15 2.90
CA GLY A 63 -0.81 -6.35 2.22
C GLY A 63 -1.02 -6.26 0.72
N ALA A 64 -0.43 -7.22 0.01
CA ALA A 64 -0.60 -7.37 -1.42
C ALA A 64 -0.65 -8.86 -1.78
N ASP A 65 -1.56 -9.21 -2.68
CA ASP A 65 -1.57 -10.50 -3.36
C ASP A 65 -0.94 -10.32 -4.75
N ILE A 66 0.09 -11.10 -5.05
CA ILE A 66 0.87 -11.02 -6.29
C ILE A 66 0.84 -12.41 -6.94
N PRO A 67 0.04 -12.62 -8.00
CA PRO A 67 -0.03 -13.90 -8.69
C PRO A 67 1.34 -14.37 -9.20
N GLY A 68 1.63 -15.66 -9.06
CA GLY A 68 2.85 -16.29 -9.58
C GLY A 68 4.12 -16.08 -8.74
N LEU A 69 4.00 -15.41 -7.58
CA LEU A 69 5.13 -15.13 -6.70
C LEU A 69 5.42 -16.28 -5.71
N ALA A 70 5.56 -17.50 -6.20
CA ALA A 70 5.72 -18.71 -5.38
C ALA A 70 7.17 -19.00 -4.92
N ASP A 71 8.14 -18.17 -5.29
CA ASP A 71 9.55 -18.37 -4.94
C ASP A 71 9.88 -17.67 -3.61
N GLU A 72 10.47 -18.42 -2.68
CA GLU A 72 10.89 -17.97 -1.34
C GLU A 72 11.85 -16.77 -1.38
N SER A 73 12.71 -16.70 -2.40
CA SER A 73 13.65 -15.59 -2.59
C SER A 73 12.94 -14.27 -2.94
N ASN A 74 11.86 -14.35 -3.71
CA ASN A 74 11.00 -13.22 -4.05
C ASN A 74 10.18 -12.75 -2.85
N ALA A 75 9.76 -13.67 -1.98
CA ALA A 75 9.00 -13.36 -0.78
C ALA A 75 9.81 -12.50 0.22
N GLN A 76 11.10 -12.81 0.43
CA GLN A 76 11.97 -12.00 1.29
C GLN A 76 12.18 -10.59 0.74
N PHE A 77 12.43 -10.48 -0.57
CA PHE A 77 12.61 -9.19 -1.24
C PHE A 77 11.35 -8.31 -1.11
N ILE A 78 10.17 -8.88 -1.35
CA ILE A 78 8.90 -8.15 -1.24
C ILE A 78 8.56 -7.80 0.21
N SER A 79 8.82 -8.71 1.16
CA SER A 79 8.65 -8.40 2.58
C SER A 79 9.50 -7.20 3.01
N GLY A 80 10.74 -7.12 2.53
CA GLY A 80 11.61 -5.98 2.77
C GLY A 80 11.08 -4.67 2.15
N MET A 81 10.48 -4.73 0.95
CA MET A 81 9.80 -3.57 0.36
C MET A 81 8.58 -3.13 1.18
N MET A 82 7.74 -4.08 1.59
CA MET A 82 6.54 -3.80 2.38
C MET A 82 6.87 -3.17 3.73
N GLN A 83 7.92 -3.65 4.40
CA GLN A 83 8.38 -3.07 5.66
C GLN A 83 8.80 -1.60 5.47
N ARG A 84 9.59 -1.30 4.44
CA ARG A 84 9.98 0.09 4.13
C ARG A 84 8.78 0.98 3.85
N SER A 85 7.78 0.48 3.13
CA SER A 85 6.53 1.21 2.90
C SER A 85 5.78 1.51 4.20
N ALA A 86 5.67 0.54 5.11
CA ALA A 86 5.05 0.74 6.41
C ALA A 86 5.80 1.79 7.25
N ASP A 87 7.13 1.74 7.27
CA ASP A 87 7.97 2.68 8.00
C ASP A 87 7.83 4.11 7.43
N HIS A 88 7.80 4.27 6.11
CA HIS A 88 7.57 5.55 5.46
C HIS A 88 6.17 6.12 5.76
N ILE A 89 5.12 5.30 5.69
CA ILE A 89 3.75 5.72 6.03
C ILE A 89 3.71 6.22 7.48
N LYS A 90 4.30 5.47 8.40
CA LYS A 90 4.37 5.87 9.82
C LYS A 90 5.08 7.21 9.98
N SER A 91 6.27 7.35 9.38
CA SER A 91 7.05 8.59 9.45
C SER A 91 6.27 9.79 8.92
N LEU A 92 5.58 9.65 7.78
CA LEU A 92 4.78 10.74 7.19
C LEU A 92 3.65 11.17 8.14
N VAL A 93 2.89 10.21 8.67
CA VAL A 93 1.80 10.51 9.61
C VAL A 93 2.32 11.19 10.87
N GLU A 94 3.45 10.72 11.42
CA GLU A 94 4.06 11.30 12.62
C GLU A 94 4.64 12.70 12.38
N THR A 95 5.07 13.02 11.16
CA THR A 95 5.53 14.38 10.81
C THR A 95 4.39 15.37 10.58
N GLU A 96 3.23 14.90 10.09
CA GLU A 96 2.09 15.76 9.74
C GLU A 96 1.11 15.94 10.90
N THR A 97 1.19 15.09 11.94
CA THR A 97 0.34 15.18 13.13
C THR A 97 1.06 15.96 14.22
N PRO A 98 0.58 17.16 14.63
CA PRO A 98 1.16 17.87 15.77
C PRO A 98 1.11 16.97 17.01
N ARG A 99 2.23 16.86 17.73
CA ARG A 99 2.22 16.27 19.07
C ARG A 99 1.39 17.19 19.97
N HIS A 100 0.20 16.74 20.35
CA HIS A 100 -0.51 17.33 21.47
C HIS A 100 0.08 16.71 22.73
N ASP A 101 1.05 17.43 23.30
CA ASP A 101 1.58 17.20 24.65
C ASP A 101 0.57 17.65 25.72
#